data_AF-A0A6L3YVH7-F1
#
_entry.id   AF-A0A6L3YVH7-F1
#
_cell.length_a   1.000
_cell.length_b   1.000
_cell.length_c   1.000
_cell.angle_alpha   90.00
_cell.angle_beta   90.00
_cell.angle_gamma   90.00
#
_symmetry.space_group_name_H-M   'P 1'
#
loop_
_entity.id
_entity.type
_entity.pdbx_description
1 polymer ?
#
loop_
_entity_poly.entity_id
_entity_poly.type
_entity_poly.pdbx_seq_one_letter_code
_entity_poly.pdbx_strand_id
1 'polypeptide(L)'
;MRISVLTKQSHGTAGNGKNSIKRAVQIALISLIATTSSFQTAMAERITNPVAEFSGLDKITGRITTFDVYINETVQFGALQVTPKVCYSRTENEAPRTDGFVEVDEITLDRKIRRIFTGWMFADSPGLNAVEHPIYDVWLKDCKQKSEVPPPDQRN
;
A
#
# COMPACT_ATOMS: atom_id res chain seq x y z
N MET A 1 23.61 14.45 -40.92
CA MET A 1 24.96 15.04 -40.97
C MET A 1 25.96 13.89 -40.98
N ARG A 2 26.60 13.65 -42.13
CA ARG A 2 27.59 12.58 -42.35
C ARG A 2 28.93 12.98 -41.75
N ILE A 3 29.56 12.10 -40.98
CA ILE A 3 31.01 12.11 -40.73
C ILE A 3 31.42 10.63 -40.64
N SER A 4 31.78 10.02 -41.77
CA SER A 4 33.15 9.88 -42.27
C SER A 4 33.94 8.79 -41.53
N VAL A 5 34.03 7.65 -42.20
CA VAL A 5 34.94 6.54 -41.92
C VAL A 5 36.38 7.07 -41.93
N LEU A 6 37.15 6.76 -40.89
CA LEU A 6 38.60 6.86 -40.91
C LEU A 6 39.19 5.50 -40.52
N THR A 7 39.42 4.72 -41.56
CA THR A 7 40.41 3.65 -41.60
C THR A 7 41.77 4.23 -41.21
N LYS A 8 42.45 3.62 -40.22
CA LYS A 8 43.90 3.80 -40.07
C LYS A 8 44.57 2.45 -39.85
N GLN A 9 45.53 2.21 -40.74
CA GLN A 9 46.21 0.97 -41.06
C GLN A 9 47.07 0.42 -39.92
N SER A 10 47.18 -0.91 -39.91
CA SER A 10 48.22 -1.66 -39.21
C SER A 10 49.61 -1.29 -39.71
N HIS A 11 50.51 -0.96 -38.79
CA HIS A 11 51.94 -1.18 -38.96
C HIS A 11 52.40 -2.13 -37.86
N GLY A 12 52.84 -3.32 -38.25
CA GLY A 12 53.48 -4.26 -37.35
C GLY A 12 54.78 -3.69 -36.81
N THR A 13 55.00 -3.85 -35.51
CA THR A 13 56.32 -3.80 -34.90
C THR A 13 56.42 -4.84 -33.78
N ALA A 14 57.56 -5.52 -33.82
CA ALA A 14 57.98 -6.65 -33.03
C ALA A 14 57.73 -6.53 -31.51
N GLY A 15 57.22 -7.63 -30.94
CA GLY A 15 57.72 -8.24 -29.72
C GLY A 15 57.82 -7.40 -28.46
N ASN A 16 56.82 -7.51 -27.57
CA ASN A 16 57.10 -7.70 -26.14
C ASN A 16 55.87 -8.30 -25.41
N GLY A 17 55.75 -9.63 -25.44
CA GLY A 17 54.61 -10.40 -24.92
C GLY A 17 54.32 -10.23 -23.42
N LYS A 18 55.20 -9.58 -22.64
CA LYS A 18 55.00 -9.35 -21.20
C LYS A 18 54.05 -8.21 -20.86
N ASN A 19 53.90 -7.20 -21.73
CA ASN A 19 53.10 -6.01 -21.42
C ASN A 19 51.61 -6.17 -21.80
N SER A 20 51.29 -7.07 -22.74
CA SER A 20 49.91 -7.37 -23.15
C SER A 20 49.16 -8.18 -22.08
N ILE A 21 49.84 -9.12 -21.42
CA ILE A 21 49.25 -9.96 -20.36
C ILE A 21 48.94 -9.12 -19.11
N LYS A 22 49.83 -8.19 -18.74
CA LYS A 22 49.60 -7.27 -17.60
C LYS A 22 48.38 -6.36 -17.84
N ARG A 23 48.20 -5.83 -19.06
CA ARG A 23 47.04 -5.00 -19.41
C ARG A 23 45.74 -5.82 -19.46
N ALA A 24 45.77 -7.05 -19.98
CA ALA A 24 44.60 -7.92 -20.00
C ALA A 24 44.15 -8.35 -18.59
N VAL A 25 45.08 -8.67 -17.68
CA VAL A 25 44.79 -9.01 -16.28
C VAL A 25 44.23 -7.80 -15.52
N GLN A 26 44.75 -6.60 -15.79
CA GLN A 26 44.34 -5.37 -15.11
C GLN A 26 42.97 -4.85 -15.61
N ILE A 27 42.63 -5.08 -16.88
CA ILE A 27 41.28 -4.80 -17.42
C ILE A 27 40.27 -5.85 -16.90
N ALA A 28 40.66 -7.13 -16.80
CA ALA A 28 39.80 -8.19 -16.26
C ALA A 28 39.52 -8.05 -14.75
N LEU A 29 40.44 -7.47 -13.97
CA LEU A 29 40.22 -7.20 -12.54
C LEU A 29 39.25 -6.04 -12.30
N ILE A 30 39.24 -5.02 -13.15
CA ILE A 30 38.36 -3.85 -13.01
C ILE A 30 36.93 -4.18 -13.41
N SER A 31 36.72 -5.07 -14.40
CA SER A 31 35.40 -5.55 -14.77
C SER A 31 34.77 -6.52 -13.76
N LEU A 32 35.57 -7.18 -12.91
CA LEU A 32 35.07 -8.10 -11.88
C LEU A 32 34.58 -7.39 -10.60
N ILE A 33 35.06 -6.17 -10.31
CA ILE A 33 34.65 -5.39 -9.14
C ILE A 33 33.38 -4.58 -9.42
N ALA A 34 33.14 -4.19 -10.68
CA ALA A 34 32.02 -3.33 -11.07
C ALA A 34 30.63 -4.00 -11.06
N THR A 35 30.54 -5.33 -10.88
CA THR A 35 29.26 -6.07 -10.90
C THR A 35 28.65 -6.32 -9.53
N THR A 36 29.24 -5.83 -8.43
CA THR A 36 28.77 -6.11 -7.06
C THR A 36 27.97 -4.99 -6.39
N SER A 37 27.70 -3.88 -7.10
CA SER A 37 27.05 -2.72 -6.49
C SER A 37 25.52 -2.78 -6.53
N SER A 38 24.96 -2.99 -5.33
CA SER A 38 23.68 -2.46 -4.83
C SER A 38 22.38 -3.18 -5.22
N PHE A 39 22.15 -4.35 -4.62
CA PHE A 39 20.78 -4.83 -4.36
C PHE A 39 20.22 -4.10 -3.12
N GLN A 40 19.75 -2.85 -3.28
CA GLN A 40 18.98 -2.19 -2.23
C GLN A 40 17.55 -2.75 -2.28
N THR A 41 17.21 -3.62 -1.32
CA THR A 41 15.82 -4.07 -1.15
C THR A 41 15.03 -2.92 -0.53
N ALA A 42 14.08 -2.34 -1.28
CA ALA A 42 13.14 -1.38 -0.71
C ALA A 42 12.19 -2.12 0.25
N MET A 43 12.18 -1.71 1.52
CA MET A 43 11.26 -2.24 2.53
C MET A 43 10.01 -1.37 2.57
N ALA A 44 8.90 -1.87 2.02
CA ALA A 44 7.61 -1.22 2.11
C ALA A 44 6.96 -1.51 3.48
N GLU A 45 7.26 -0.66 4.47
CA GLU A 45 6.76 -0.81 5.83
C GLU A 45 5.27 -0.50 5.91
N ARG A 46 4.50 -1.33 6.62
CA ARG A 46 3.07 -1.11 6.93
C ARG A 46 2.97 -0.52 8.32
N ILE A 47 2.28 0.61 8.45
CA ILE A 47 1.98 1.22 9.75
C ILE A 47 0.65 0.65 10.23
N THR A 48 0.64 0.06 11.43
CA THR A 48 -0.60 -0.42 12.08
C THR A 48 -1.26 0.75 12.80
N ASN A 49 -2.56 0.92 12.61
CA ASN A 49 -3.33 2.01 13.19
C ASN A 49 -4.43 1.48 14.12
N PRO A 50 -4.64 2.10 15.30
CA PRO A 50 -5.68 1.73 16.25
C PRO A 50 -7.08 2.22 15.88
N VAL A 51 -7.20 3.11 14.89
CA VAL A 51 -8.49 3.67 14.45
C VAL A 51 -8.62 3.56 12.93
N ALA A 52 -9.78 3.10 12.49
CA ALA A 52 -10.22 3.14 11.10
C ALA A 52 -11.28 4.22 10.92
N GLU A 53 -11.05 5.16 10.01
CA GLU A 53 -12.04 6.16 9.60
C GLU A 53 -12.86 5.61 8.44
N PHE A 54 -14.18 5.62 8.59
CA PHE A 54 -15.12 5.19 7.56
C PHE A 54 -15.93 6.36 7.03
N SER A 55 -16.35 6.25 5.78
CA SER A 55 -17.45 7.04 5.23
C SER A 55 -18.70 6.19 5.13
N GLY A 56 -19.82 6.75 5.55
CA GLY A 56 -21.15 6.17 5.39
C GLY A 56 -22.03 7.09 4.55
N LEU A 57 -22.61 6.58 3.48
CA LEU A 57 -23.65 7.25 2.69
C LEU A 57 -25.02 6.70 3.08
N ASP A 58 -25.94 7.60 3.43
CA ASP A 58 -27.37 7.29 3.47
C ASP A 58 -27.97 7.61 2.09
N LYS A 59 -28.43 6.59 1.35
CA LYS A 59 -29.02 6.74 0.02
C LYS A 59 -30.41 7.36 0.04
N ILE A 60 -31.11 7.34 1.18
CA ILE A 60 -32.42 7.98 1.33
C ILE A 60 -32.24 9.49 1.42
N THR A 61 -31.30 9.95 2.23
CA THR A 61 -31.07 11.39 2.45
C THR A 61 -29.98 11.99 1.56
N GLY A 62 -29.17 11.16 0.92
CA GLY A 62 -28.01 11.59 0.13
C GLY A 62 -26.84 12.14 0.96
N ARG A 63 -26.88 12.00 2.30
CA ARG A 63 -25.84 12.54 3.20
C ARG A 63 -24.71 11.53 3.38
N ILE A 64 -23.48 12.01 3.19
CA ILE A 64 -22.25 11.30 3.57
C ILE A 64 -21.84 11.78 4.96
N THR A 65 -21.52 10.83 5.84
CA THR A 65 -20.97 11.09 7.17
C THR A 65 -19.67 10.33 7.35
N THR A 66 -18.77 10.90 8.13
CA THR A 66 -17.52 10.25 8.49
C THR A 66 -17.56 9.88 9.96
N PHE A 67 -17.13 8.68 10.29
CA PHE A 67 -17.07 8.20 11.65
C PHE A 67 -15.81 7.36 11.87
N ASP A 68 -15.21 7.54 13.05
CA ASP A 68 -14.03 6.80 13.48
C ASP A 68 -14.47 5.55 14.25
N VAL A 69 -13.81 4.43 13.99
CA VAL A 69 -14.05 3.15 14.66
C VAL A 69 -12.73 2.60 15.16
N TYR A 70 -12.67 2.31 16.46
CA TYR A 70 -11.50 1.65 17.05
C TYR A 70 -11.42 0.20 16.58
N ILE A 71 -10.19 -0.32 16.45
CA ILE A 71 -9.99 -1.72 16.05
C ILE A 71 -10.65 -2.67 17.07
N ASN A 72 -11.37 -3.66 16.55
CA ASN A 72 -12.20 -4.64 17.28
C ASN A 72 -13.44 -4.07 17.97
N GLU A 73 -13.71 -2.78 17.85
CA GLU A 73 -14.96 -2.19 18.30
C GLU A 73 -16.00 -2.19 17.18
N THR A 74 -17.27 -2.18 17.58
CA THR A 74 -18.39 -2.15 16.64
C THR A 74 -19.11 -0.81 16.74
N VAL A 75 -19.19 -0.09 15.63
CA VAL A 75 -19.98 1.14 15.52
C VAL A 75 -21.15 0.88 14.58
N GLN A 76 -22.31 1.43 14.94
CA GLN A 76 -23.51 1.32 14.14
C GLN A 76 -23.67 2.54 13.23
N PHE A 77 -23.83 2.29 11.93
CA PHE A 77 -24.22 3.28 10.93
C PHE A 77 -25.53 2.85 10.27
N GLY A 78 -26.63 3.50 10.67
CA GLY A 78 -27.97 3.14 10.20
C GLY A 78 -28.34 1.71 10.62
N ALA A 79 -28.57 0.84 9.64
CA ALA A 79 -28.83 -0.59 9.86
C ALA A 79 -27.57 -1.47 9.81
N LEU A 80 -26.39 -0.88 9.62
CA LEU A 80 -25.12 -1.60 9.50
C LEU A 80 -24.32 -1.49 10.79
N GLN A 81 -23.70 -2.59 11.20
CA GLN A 81 -22.71 -2.67 12.26
C GLN A 81 -21.34 -2.92 11.63
N VAL A 82 -20.42 -1.97 11.80
CA VAL A 82 -19.11 -1.98 11.17
C VAL A 82 -18.05 -2.30 12.22
N THR A 83 -17.27 -3.35 11.98
CA THR A 83 -16.23 -3.83 12.91
C THR A 83 -14.91 -4.01 12.16
N PRO A 84 -13.99 -3.04 12.20
CA PRO A 84 -12.65 -3.20 11.65
C PRO A 84 -11.81 -4.13 12.54
N LYS A 85 -11.10 -5.09 11.93
CA LYS A 85 -10.17 -5.98 12.64
C LYS A 85 -8.73 -5.54 12.54
N VAL A 86 -8.35 -4.92 11.41
CA VAL A 86 -7.04 -4.30 11.21
C VAL A 86 -7.18 -3.09 10.30
N CYS A 87 -6.29 -2.12 10.44
CA CYS A 87 -6.20 -0.94 9.59
C CYS A 87 -4.72 -0.58 9.39
N TYR A 88 -4.25 -0.62 8.15
CA TYR A 88 -2.87 -0.31 7.78
C TYR A 88 -2.80 0.94 6.90
N SER A 89 -1.80 1.76 7.14
CA SER A 89 -1.41 2.87 6.27
C SER A 89 0.06 2.74 5.86
N ARG A 90 0.48 3.62 4.95
CA ARG A 90 1.87 3.72 4.47
C ARG A 90 2.52 5.00 4.94
N THR A 91 3.85 5.00 4.94
CA THR A 91 4.65 6.20 5.19
C THR A 91 4.54 7.19 4.01
N GLU A 92 4.65 8.48 4.28
CA GLU A 92 4.61 9.57 3.28
C GLU A 92 5.58 9.45 2.09
N ASN A 93 6.66 8.68 2.22
CA ASN A 93 7.65 8.50 1.14
C ASN A 93 7.19 7.53 0.05
N GLU A 94 6.06 6.86 0.24
CA GLU A 94 5.49 5.89 -0.69
C GLU A 94 4.13 6.36 -1.22
N ALA A 95 3.61 5.68 -2.25
CA ALA A 95 2.26 5.94 -2.71
C ALA A 95 1.26 5.65 -1.57
N PRO A 96 0.31 6.57 -1.28
CA PRO A 96 -0.67 6.39 -0.23
C PRO A 96 -1.51 5.16 -0.54
N ARG A 97 -1.41 4.16 0.33
CA ARG A 97 -2.22 2.95 0.28
C ARG A 97 -2.70 2.63 1.68
N THR A 98 -4.00 2.77 1.89
CA THR A 98 -4.63 2.49 3.16
C THR A 98 -5.60 1.34 2.95
N ASP A 99 -5.35 0.24 3.67
CA ASP A 99 -6.13 -0.99 3.58
C ASP A 99 -6.57 -1.47 4.97
N GLY A 100 -7.74 -2.09 5.05
CA GLY A 100 -8.28 -2.57 6.33
C GLY A 100 -9.14 -3.80 6.15
N PHE A 101 -9.05 -4.75 7.07
CA PHE A 101 -9.95 -5.90 7.10
C PHE A 101 -11.17 -5.57 7.96
N VAL A 102 -12.36 -5.71 7.39
CA VAL A 102 -13.60 -5.22 7.98
C VAL A 102 -14.66 -6.30 7.92
N GLU A 103 -15.39 -6.45 9.02
CA GLU A 103 -16.63 -7.21 9.09
C GLU A 103 -17.79 -6.21 9.14
N VAL A 104 -18.82 -6.45 8.32
CA VAL A 104 -20.05 -5.66 8.36
C VAL A 104 -21.25 -6.58 8.50
N ASP A 105 -22.01 -6.33 9.55
CA ASP A 105 -23.25 -7.01 9.87
C ASP A 105 -24.45 -6.10 9.60
N GLU A 106 -25.54 -6.66 9.10
CA GLU A 106 -26.82 -5.97 8.87
C GLU A 106 -27.79 -6.33 10.00
N ILE A 107 -28.47 -5.32 10.54
CA ILE A 107 -29.62 -5.47 11.44
C ILE A 107 -30.89 -5.43 10.59
N THR A 108 -31.53 -6.57 10.41
CA THR A 108 -32.75 -6.70 9.62
C THR A 108 -33.97 -6.13 10.35
N LEU A 109 -35.09 -5.98 9.63
CA LEU A 109 -36.37 -5.52 10.19
C LEU A 109 -36.90 -6.41 11.32
N ASP A 110 -36.62 -7.72 11.26
CA ASP A 110 -36.94 -8.69 12.31
C ASP A 110 -35.87 -8.76 13.42
N ARG A 111 -34.98 -7.77 13.48
CA ARG A 111 -33.89 -7.61 14.47
C ARG A 111 -32.91 -8.80 14.50
N LYS A 112 -32.71 -9.46 13.37
CA LYS A 112 -31.65 -10.47 13.24
C LYS A 112 -30.37 -9.77 12.78
N ILE A 113 -29.26 -10.22 13.33
CA ILE A 113 -27.92 -9.78 12.93
C ILE A 113 -27.39 -10.82 11.96
N ARG A 114 -27.01 -10.39 10.76
CA ARG A 114 -26.41 -11.26 9.74
C ARG A 114 -25.21 -10.58 9.11
N ARG A 115 -24.13 -11.34 8.93
CA ARG A 115 -22.96 -10.87 8.19
C ARG A 115 -23.27 -10.69 6.72
N ILE A 116 -23.05 -9.49 6.21
CA ILE A 116 -23.20 -9.16 4.79
C ILE A 116 -21.85 -8.95 4.10
N PHE A 117 -20.79 -8.66 4.86
CA PHE A 117 -19.45 -8.47 4.32
C PHE A 117 -18.36 -8.92 5.29
N THR A 118 -17.30 -9.50 4.74
CA THR A 118 -16.05 -9.80 5.45
C THR A 118 -14.93 -9.78 4.44
N GLY A 119 -14.03 -8.81 4.54
CA GLY A 119 -12.97 -8.67 3.56
C GLY A 119 -12.11 -7.43 3.73
N TRP A 120 -11.20 -7.27 2.78
CA TRP A 120 -10.29 -6.13 2.69
C TRP A 120 -10.98 -4.97 1.98
N MET A 121 -10.98 -3.80 2.61
CA MET A 121 -11.37 -2.53 2.02
C MET A 121 -10.12 -1.70 1.68
N PHE A 122 -10.23 -0.87 0.64
CA PHE A 122 -9.13 -0.05 0.12
C PHE A 122 -9.59 1.40 0.03
N ALA A 123 -8.93 2.30 0.78
CA ALA A 123 -9.30 3.70 0.82
C ALA A 123 -9.01 4.44 -0.51
N ASP A 124 -7.96 4.03 -1.21
CA ASP A 124 -7.55 4.55 -2.52
C ASP A 124 -8.44 4.05 -3.67
N SER A 125 -9.22 2.99 -3.44
CA SER A 125 -10.14 2.43 -4.43
C SER A 125 -11.41 1.86 -3.76
N PRO A 126 -12.28 2.73 -3.20
CA PRO A 126 -13.47 2.29 -2.47
C PRO A 126 -14.38 1.37 -3.30
N GLY A 127 -14.53 1.65 -4.59
CA GLY A 127 -15.36 0.84 -5.50
C GLY A 127 -14.89 -0.60 -5.73
N LEU A 128 -13.70 -0.99 -5.25
CA LEU A 128 -13.20 -2.36 -5.37
C LEU A 128 -13.82 -3.31 -4.33
N ASN A 129 -13.99 -2.84 -3.09
CA ASN A 129 -14.46 -3.66 -1.97
C ASN A 129 -15.22 -2.83 -0.91
N ALA A 130 -16.08 -1.90 -1.34
CA ALA A 130 -17.02 -1.23 -0.44
C ALA A 130 -18.22 -2.12 -0.13
N VAL A 131 -18.91 -1.84 0.97
CA VAL A 131 -20.22 -2.41 1.24
C VAL A 131 -21.27 -1.53 0.59
N GLU A 132 -21.96 -2.09 -0.40
CA GLU A 132 -23.12 -1.47 -1.02
C GLU A 132 -24.40 -2.14 -0.50
N HIS A 133 -25.09 -1.49 0.41
CA HIS A 133 -26.38 -1.95 0.92
C HIS A 133 -27.52 -1.13 0.26
N PRO A 134 -28.74 -1.67 0.09
CA PRO A 134 -29.81 -0.97 -0.64
C PRO A 134 -30.14 0.43 -0.11
N ILE A 135 -29.91 0.67 1.17
CA ILE A 135 -30.19 1.94 1.86
C ILE A 135 -28.91 2.69 2.26
N TYR A 136 -27.81 1.98 2.54
CA TYR A 136 -26.60 2.56 3.13
C TYR A 136 -25.38 2.07 2.35
N ASP A 137 -24.36 2.90 2.16
CA ASP A 137 -23.04 2.42 1.72
C ASP A 137 -22.01 2.73 2.79
N VAL A 138 -21.05 1.83 2.97
CA VAL A 138 -19.91 2.02 3.89
C VAL A 138 -18.62 1.64 3.19
N TRP A 139 -17.62 2.51 3.30
CA TRP A 139 -16.28 2.26 2.80
C TRP A 139 -15.22 2.85 3.72
N LEU A 140 -14.03 2.22 3.71
CA LEU A 140 -12.86 2.73 4.40
C LEU A 140 -12.42 4.05 3.76
N LYS A 141 -12.19 5.07 4.60
CA LYS A 141 -11.71 6.38 4.16
C LYS A 141 -10.25 6.60 4.53
N ASP A 142 -9.86 6.24 5.75
CA ASP A 142 -8.46 6.34 6.19
C ASP A 142 -8.17 5.48 7.43
N CYS A 143 -6.90 5.37 7.82
CA CYS A 143 -6.45 4.78 9.08
C CYS A 143 -5.69 5.84 9.89
N LYS A 144 -6.04 6.01 11.17
CA LYS A 144 -5.48 7.08 12.01
C LYS A 144 -4.84 6.53 13.28
N GLN A 145 -3.82 7.25 13.76
CA GLN A 145 -3.18 6.98 15.05
C GLN A 145 -4.00 7.48 16.25
N LYS A 146 -4.84 8.51 16.04
CA LYS A 146 -5.65 9.15 17.09
C LYS A 146 -7.02 9.51 16.52
N SER A 147 -8.06 9.41 17.34
CA SER A 147 -9.39 9.93 17.06
C SER A 147 -9.70 11.09 17.99
N GLU A 148 -10.56 12.00 17.54
CA GLU A 148 -11.18 13.03 18.39
C GLU A 148 -12.25 12.42 19.31
N VAL A 149 -12.82 11.27 18.93
CA VAL A 149 -13.76 10.52 19.75
C VAL A 149 -12.97 9.73 20.82
N PRO A 150 -13.29 9.90 22.11
CA PRO A 150 -12.66 9.13 23.17
C PRO A 150 -12.80 7.61 22.91
N PRO A 151 -11.78 6.80 23.22
CA PRO A 151 -11.91 5.35 23.19
C PRO A 151 -13.07 4.90 24.10
N PRO A 152 -13.80 3.83 23.75
CA PRO A 152 -14.82 3.29 24.63
C PRO A 152 -14.21 2.94 26.00
N ASP A 153 -14.90 3.32 27.07
CA ASP A 153 -14.52 2.97 28.45
C ASP A 153 -14.42 1.45 28.56
N GLN A 154 -13.23 0.93 28.90
CA GLN A 154 -13.06 -0.47 29.28
C GLN A 154 -13.68 -0.73 30.66
N ARG A 155 -15.01 -0.62 30.78
CA ARG A 155 -15.71 -1.02 32.00
C ARG A 155 -15.85 -2.54 32.01
N ASN A 156 -14.84 -3.14 32.65
CA ASN A 156 -14.79 -4.51 33.15
C ASN A 156 -15.90 -4.78 34.16
#